data_AF-A0A5N6V2L7-F1
#
_entry.id   AF-A0A5N6V2L7-F1
#
_cell.length_a   1.000
_cell.length_b   1.000
_cell.length_c   1.000
_cell.angle_alpha   90.00
_cell.angle_beta   90.00
_cell.angle_gamma   90.00
#
_symmetry.space_group_name_H-M   'P 1'
#
loop_
_entity.id
_entity.type
_entity.pdbx_description
1 polymer ?
#
loop_
_entity_poly.entity_id
_entity_poly.type
_entity_poly.pdbx_seq_one_letter_code
_entity_poly.pdbx_strand_id
1 'polypeptide(L)'
;MMSGDKIVANENDKTSQRTPEQTYREKRFASLQTSVAGLEAEVARLEAQLAETKARLKSDPSTTVQRYITLLHEYNEIKDIGQGLTGLIADARGVRQIEVQRDYGVGDQD
;
A
#
# COMPACT_ATOMS: atom_id res chain seq x y z
N MET A 1 46.55 -75.57 2.33
CA MET A 1 45.30 -76.20 1.86
C MET A 1 44.14 -75.40 2.44
N MET A 2 43.38 -74.73 1.56
CA MET A 2 41.92 -74.91 1.35
C MET A 2 41.06 -74.58 2.57
N SER A 3 39.95 -73.86 2.55
CA SER A 3 39.12 -73.07 1.61
C SER A 3 37.95 -72.61 2.49
N GLY A 4 37.31 -71.47 2.23
CA GLY A 4 36.02 -71.22 2.89
C GLY A 4 35.56 -69.78 2.96
N ASP A 5 34.94 -69.33 1.88
CA ASP A 5 33.96 -68.25 1.83
C ASP A 5 33.08 -68.12 3.07
N LYS A 6 32.88 -66.89 3.54
CA LYS A 6 31.57 -66.42 4.02
C LYS A 6 31.45 -64.91 3.82
N ILE A 7 30.83 -64.59 2.69
CA ILE A 7 30.05 -63.38 2.45
C ILE A 7 29.11 -63.15 3.66
N VAL A 8 29.18 -61.97 4.27
CA VAL A 8 27.97 -61.27 4.74
C VAL A 8 28.10 -59.83 4.28
N ALA A 9 27.44 -59.54 3.16
CA ALA A 9 27.29 -58.22 2.61
C ALA A 9 26.70 -57.30 3.68
N ASN A 10 27.43 -56.25 4.02
CA ASN A 10 26.98 -55.21 4.92
C ASN A 10 25.79 -54.47 4.28
N GLU A 11 24.79 -54.27 5.12
CA GLU A 11 23.43 -53.92 4.75
C GLU A 11 23.34 -52.58 4.03
N ASN A 12 22.65 -52.63 2.88
CA ASN A 12 21.76 -51.59 2.41
C ASN A 12 22.38 -50.20 2.27
N ASP A 13 23.16 -50.08 1.20
CA ASP A 13 22.91 -49.14 0.11
C ASP A 13 21.45 -48.58 0.10
N LYS A 14 21.20 -47.54 0.90
CA LYS A 14 19.97 -46.72 0.84
C LYS A 14 19.99 -45.76 -0.37
N THR A 15 20.58 -46.17 -1.49
CA THR A 15 20.32 -45.54 -2.79
C THR A 15 19.25 -46.29 -3.59
N SER A 16 18.37 -47.03 -2.91
CA SER A 16 17.20 -47.64 -3.52
C SER A 16 16.10 -46.60 -3.82
N GLN A 17 16.25 -45.97 -4.99
CA GLN A 17 15.19 -45.44 -5.87
C GLN A 17 14.05 -44.65 -5.18
N ARG A 18 14.24 -43.32 -5.03
CA ARG A 18 13.10 -42.41 -4.78
C ARG A 18 12.09 -42.57 -5.91
N THR A 19 10.83 -42.81 -5.59
CA THR A 19 9.78 -42.86 -6.61
C THR A 19 9.67 -41.49 -7.29
N PRO A 20 9.26 -41.43 -8.58
CA PRO A 20 9.06 -40.16 -9.28
C PRO A 20 8.14 -39.19 -8.52
N GLU A 21 7.18 -39.75 -7.77
CA GLU A 21 6.26 -39.00 -6.92
C GLU A 21 6.94 -38.32 -5.72
N GLN A 22 7.88 -38.99 -5.05
CA GLN A 22 8.65 -38.42 -3.94
C GLN A 22 9.53 -37.26 -4.40
N THR A 23 10.22 -37.43 -5.54
CA THR A 23 11.02 -36.36 -6.15
C THR A 23 10.16 -35.15 -6.55
N TYR A 24 8.94 -35.40 -7.02
CA TYR A 24 7.99 -34.33 -7.36
C TYR A 24 7.52 -33.57 -6.11
N ARG A 25 7.21 -34.28 -5.03
CA ARG A 25 6.83 -33.69 -3.74
C ARG A 25 7.97 -32.87 -3.14
N GLU A 26 9.21 -33.36 -3.19
CA GLU A 26 10.40 -32.62 -2.74
C GLU A 26 10.63 -31.35 -3.55
N LYS A 27 10.51 -31.42 -4.89
CA LYS A 27 10.62 -30.23 -5.76
C LYS A 27 9.52 -29.21 -5.47
N ARG A 28 8.28 -29.67 -5.24
CA ARG A 28 7.16 -28.80 -4.85
C ARG A 28 7.40 -28.17 -3.48
N PHE A 29 7.86 -28.95 -2.52
CA PHE A 29 8.19 -28.46 -1.18
C PHE A 29 9.31 -27.42 -1.22
N ALA A 30 10.40 -27.69 -1.95
CA ALA A 30 11.47 -26.73 -2.17
C ALA A 30 10.98 -25.46 -2.88
N SER A 31 10.10 -25.59 -3.89
CA SER A 31 9.53 -24.42 -4.55
C SER A 31 8.66 -23.58 -3.62
N LEU A 32 7.86 -24.23 -2.76
CA LEU A 32 7.01 -23.56 -1.78
C LEU A 32 7.85 -22.89 -0.69
N GLN A 33 8.91 -23.54 -0.21
CA GLN A 33 9.84 -22.94 0.75
C GLN A 33 10.52 -21.70 0.18
N THR A 34 10.97 -21.73 -1.07
CA THR A 34 11.53 -20.56 -1.74
C THR A 34 10.49 -19.44 -1.87
N SER A 35 9.25 -19.76 -2.21
CA SER A 35 8.16 -18.77 -2.27
C SER A 35 7.84 -18.17 -0.90
N VAL A 36 7.80 -18.98 0.15
CA VAL A 36 7.57 -18.51 1.53
C VAL A 36 8.70 -17.57 1.95
N ALA A 37 9.96 -17.97 1.75
CA ALA A 37 11.10 -17.12 2.08
C ALA A 37 11.10 -15.80 1.29
N GLY A 38 10.69 -15.84 0.02
CA GLY A 38 10.55 -14.64 -0.80
C GLY A 38 9.43 -13.72 -0.32
N LEU A 39 8.28 -14.28 0.05
CA LEU A 39 7.16 -13.50 0.60
C LEU A 39 7.49 -12.91 1.97
N GLU A 40 8.17 -13.65 2.85
CA GLU A 40 8.63 -13.15 4.15
C GLU A 40 9.61 -11.99 3.99
N ALA A 41 10.56 -12.09 3.04
CA ALA A 41 11.47 -10.99 2.73
C ALA A 41 10.74 -9.75 2.20
N GLU A 42 9.70 -9.94 1.37
CA GLU A 42 8.90 -8.84 0.84
C GLU A 42 8.04 -8.18 1.93
N VAL A 43 7.45 -8.96 2.83
CA VAL A 43 6.73 -8.44 4.00
C VAL A 43 7.66 -7.60 4.86
N ALA A 44 8.85 -8.11 5.20
CA ALA A 44 9.82 -7.36 6.00
C ALA A 44 10.25 -6.05 5.31
N ARG A 45 10.42 -6.06 3.98
CA ARG A 45 10.74 -4.86 3.20
C ARG A 45 9.62 -3.82 3.27
N LEU A 46 8.38 -4.25 3.04
CA LEU A 46 7.21 -3.36 3.06
C LEU A 46 6.95 -2.80 4.46
N GLU A 47 7.12 -3.61 5.51
CA GLU A 47 7.01 -3.15 6.89
C GLU A 47 8.06 -2.09 7.23
N ALA A 48 9.32 -2.26 6.78
CA ALA A 48 10.37 -1.28 6.96
C ALA A 48 10.07 0.04 6.23
N GLN A 49 9.58 -0.02 4.99
CA GLN A 49 9.18 1.16 4.22
C GLN A 49 7.98 1.87 4.86
N LEU A 50 7.03 1.11 5.40
CA LEU A 50 5.86 1.64 6.08
C LEU A 50 6.27 2.33 7.39
N ALA A 51 7.18 1.74 8.16
CA ALA A 51 7.74 2.33 9.37
C ALA A 51 8.51 3.63 9.07
N GLU A 52 9.37 3.64 8.05
CA GLU A 52 10.09 4.84 7.62
C GLU A 52 9.12 5.96 7.21
N THR A 53 8.12 5.61 6.41
CA THR A 53 7.12 6.58 5.93
C THR A 53 6.33 7.14 7.11
N LYS A 54 5.84 6.28 8.03
CA LYS A 54 5.13 6.70 9.25
C LYS A 54 6.00 7.58 10.16
N ALA A 55 7.30 7.32 10.28
CA ALA A 55 8.19 8.16 11.07
C ALA A 55 8.35 9.58 10.51
N ARG A 56 8.16 9.77 9.19
CA ARG A 56 8.18 11.09 8.54
C ARG A 56 6.87 11.87 8.70
N LEU A 57 5.79 11.21 9.12
CA LEU A 57 4.48 11.83 9.33
C LEU A 57 4.36 12.41 10.74
N LYS A 58 4.01 13.70 10.84
CA LYS A 58 3.82 14.39 12.13
C LYS A 58 2.54 14.00 12.87
N SER A 59 1.55 13.49 12.13
CA SER A 59 0.21 13.15 12.62
C SER A 59 -0.27 11.88 11.92
N ASP A 60 -1.31 11.26 12.46
CA ASP A 60 -1.91 10.10 11.80
C ASP A 60 -2.36 10.50 10.37
N PRO A 61 -1.90 9.77 9.32
CA PRO A 61 -2.15 10.17 7.94
C PRO A 61 -3.63 10.18 7.59
N SER A 62 -4.39 9.23 8.12
CA SER A 62 -5.82 9.07 7.83
C SER A 62 -6.62 10.25 8.38
N THR A 63 -6.40 10.59 9.65
CA THR A 63 -7.06 11.74 10.28
C THR A 63 -6.67 13.07 9.64
N THR A 64 -5.42 13.22 9.20
CA THR A 64 -4.94 14.44 8.54
C THR A 64 -5.61 14.64 7.17
N VAL A 65 -5.66 13.59 6.36
CA VAL A 65 -6.32 13.62 5.05
C VAL A 65 -7.82 13.85 5.22
N GLN A 66 -8.46 13.15 6.15
CA GLN A 66 -9.89 13.33 6.40
C GLN A 66 -10.22 14.76 6.81
N ARG A 67 -9.44 15.34 7.74
CA ARG A 67 -9.62 16.74 8.17
C ARG A 67 -9.42 17.72 7.03
N TYR A 68 -8.43 17.48 6.17
CA TYR A 68 -8.17 18.34 5.01
C TYR A 68 -9.30 18.26 3.98
N ILE A 69 -9.82 17.05 3.72
CA ILE A 69 -10.97 16.85 2.84
C ILE A 69 -12.18 17.62 3.37
N THR A 70 -12.50 17.48 4.66
CA THR A 70 -13.63 18.20 5.27
C THR A 70 -13.47 19.71 5.17
N LEU A 71 -12.31 20.26 5.54
CA LEU A 71 -12.03 21.69 5.46
C LEU A 71 -12.15 22.22 4.01
N LEU A 72 -11.67 21.45 3.04
CA LEU A 72 -11.75 21.85 1.63
C LEU A 72 -13.20 21.84 1.12
N HIS A 73 -14.00 20.87 1.53
CA HIS A 73 -15.43 20.82 1.19
C HIS A 73 -16.18 22.00 1.81
N GLU A 74 -15.97 22.26 3.10
CA GLU A 74 -16.60 23.37 3.82
C GLU A 74 -16.21 24.72 3.20
N TYR A 75 -14.93 24.90 2.84
CA TYR A 75 -14.46 26.11 2.16
C TYR A 75 -15.10 26.28 0.77
N ASN A 76 -15.14 25.22 -0.05
CA ASN A 76 -15.74 25.31 -1.38
C ASN A 76 -17.24 25.62 -1.29
N GLU A 77 -17.95 24.98 -0.36
CA GLU A 77 -19.37 25.19 -0.15
C GLU A 77 -19.68 26.64 0.24
N ILE A 78 -18.95 27.21 1.20
CA ILE A 78 -19.17 28.62 1.59
C ILE A 78 -18.75 29.59 0.48
N LYS A 79 -17.69 29.27 -0.28
CA LYS A 79 -17.25 30.08 -1.42
C LYS A 79 -18.30 30.12 -2.52
N ASP A 80 -18.88 28.98 -2.88
CA ASP A 80 -19.90 28.87 -3.93
C ASP A 80 -21.18 29.63 -3.53
N ILE A 81 -21.60 29.50 -2.26
CA ILE A 81 -22.72 30.28 -1.70
C ILE A 81 -22.42 31.79 -1.77
N GLY A 82 -21.22 32.18 -1.33
CA GLY A 82 -20.78 33.58 -1.34
C GLY A 82 -20.74 34.19 -2.75
N GLN A 83 -20.20 33.45 -3.72
CA GLN A 83 -20.17 33.86 -5.12
C GLN A 83 -21.58 33.98 -5.71
N GLY A 84 -22.47 33.03 -5.41
CA GLY A 84 -23.88 33.08 -5.81
C GLY A 84 -24.60 34.32 -5.26
N LEU A 85 -24.47 34.60 -3.96
CA LEU A 85 -25.04 35.79 -3.31
C LEU A 85 -24.47 37.09 -3.91
N THR A 86 -23.16 37.12 -4.17
CA THR A 86 -22.50 38.26 -4.80
C THR A 86 -23.05 38.52 -6.20
N GLY A 87 -23.32 37.46 -6.97
CA GLY A 87 -23.96 37.55 -8.28
C GLY A 87 -25.36 38.18 -8.19
N LEU A 88 -26.19 37.70 -7.26
CA LEU A 88 -27.53 38.27 -7.03
C LEU A 88 -27.49 39.75 -6.62
N ILE A 89 -26.52 40.15 -5.78
CA ILE A 89 -26.34 41.54 -5.37
C ILE A 89 -25.89 42.39 -6.56
N ALA A 90 -24.98 41.88 -7.39
CA ALA A 90 -24.49 42.57 -8.58
C ALA A 90 -25.64 42.81 -9.58
N ASP A 91 -26.45 41.79 -9.83
CA ASP A 91 -27.64 41.87 -10.69
C ASP A 91 -28.65 42.90 -10.16
N ALA A 92 -28.92 42.88 -8.85
CA ALA A 92 -29.85 43.83 -8.23
C ALA A 92 -29.35 45.29 -8.27
N ARG A 93 -28.03 45.50 -8.24
CA ARG A 93 -27.39 46.82 -8.31
C ARG A 93 -27.11 47.27 -9.76
N GLY A 94 -27.19 46.37 -10.74
CA GLY A 94 -26.81 46.64 -12.12
C GLY A 94 -25.31 46.88 -12.31
N VAL A 95 -24.48 46.36 -11.40
CA VAL A 95 -23.03 46.52 -11.39
C VAL A 95 -22.34 45.19 -11.70
N ARG A 96 -21.03 45.20 -11.96
CA ARG A 96 -20.30 43.96 -12.20
C ARG A 96 -20.00 43.26 -10.88
N GLN A 97 -19.99 41.93 -10.90
CA GLN A 97 -19.70 41.11 -9.70
C GLN A 97 -18.36 41.47 -9.03
N ILE A 98 -17.33 41.82 -9.82
CA ILE A 98 -16.02 42.26 -9.33
C ILE A 98 -16.08 43.56 -8.50
N GLU A 99 -17.04 44.44 -8.79
CA GLU A 99 -17.24 45.70 -8.05
C GLU A 99 -17.85 45.41 -6.69
N VAL A 100 -18.80 44.47 -6.63
CA VAL A 100 -19.38 43.98 -5.37
C VAL A 100 -18.32 43.25 -4.54
N GLN A 101 -17.53 42.35 -5.13
CA GLN A 101 -16.45 41.65 -4.42
C GLN A 101 -15.45 42.63 -3.79
N ARG A 102 -15.05 43.67 -4.53
CA ARG A 102 -14.19 44.74 -4.01
C ARG A 102 -14.81 45.51 -2.85
N ASP A 103 -16.10 45.82 -2.91
CA ASP A 103 -16.81 46.52 -1.83
C ASP A 103 -16.91 45.68 -0.54
N TYR A 104 -17.02 44.37 -0.67
CA TYR A 104 -17.04 43.42 0.45
C TYR A 104 -15.65 42.90 0.85
N GLY A 105 -14.58 43.39 0.21
CA GLY A 105 -13.20 43.04 0.55
C GLY A 105 -12.78 41.62 0.18
N VAL A 106 -13.44 40.99 -0.79
CA VAL A 106 -13.13 39.64 -1.28
C VAL A 106 -12.38 39.77 -2.61
N GLY A 107 -11.22 39.11 -2.73
CA GLY A 107 -10.44 39.08 -3.97
C GLY A 107 -10.53 37.75 -4.71
N ASP A 108 -10.15 37.73 -6.01
CA ASP A 108 -10.10 36.51 -6.83
C ASP A 108 -9.10 35.45 -6.32
N GLN A 109 -8.19 35.84 -5.43
CA GLN A 109 -7.16 34.97 -4.83
C GLN A 109 -7.59 34.31 -3.52
N ASP A 110 -8.75 34.69 -2.97
CA ASP A 110 -9.31 34.18 -1.70
C ASP A 110 -10.42 33.16 -1.93
#